data_AF-A0A6I1KDY3-F1
#
_entry.id   AF-A0A6I1KDY3-F1
#
_cell.length_a   1.000
_cell.length_b   1.000
_cell.length_c   1.000
_cell.angle_alpha   90.00
_cell.angle_beta   90.00
_cell.angle_gamma   90.00
#
_symmetry.space_group_name_H-M   'P 1'
#
loop_
_entity.id
_entity.type
_entity.pdbx_description
1 polymer ?
#
loop_
_entity_poly.entity_id
_entity_poly.type
_entity_poly.pdbx_seq_one_letter_code
_entity_poly.pdbx_strand_id
1 'polypeptide(L)'
;MRIRLLIVASLIAAVIPIGGCRANYRNVSAESPYKEHIGQVCEVVTPVRAHGYTFNLERNKKTDAISIWNPGFTGPEVTFIECLQPGTKIVLLEARECVNCPFDRYPEYLVRVNPEPSQFGGKPAYLRDTMLSSEYLRCTGSGGTSEKRQNGTNNRK
;
A
#
# COMPACT_ATOMS: atom_id res chain seq x y z
N MET A 1 -32.24 26.75 -36.72
CA MET A 1 -31.98 26.55 -35.27
C MET A 1 -31.84 25.05 -34.91
N ARG A 2 -30.96 24.29 -35.59
CA ARG A 2 -30.87 22.81 -35.40
C ARG A 2 -29.46 22.21 -35.53
N ILE A 3 -28.40 23.03 -35.60
CA ILE A 3 -27.02 22.53 -35.77
C ILE A 3 -26.20 22.61 -34.48
N ARG A 4 -26.59 23.46 -33.52
CA ARG A 4 -25.87 23.60 -32.23
C ARG A 4 -26.10 22.45 -31.25
N LEU A 5 -27.08 21.58 -31.48
CA LEU A 5 -27.39 20.47 -30.57
C LEU A 5 -26.48 19.24 -30.78
N LEU A 6 -25.87 19.08 -31.96
CA LEU A 6 -25.07 17.90 -32.29
C LEU A 6 -23.61 18.02 -31.81
N ILE A 7 -23.10 19.24 -31.65
CA ILE A 7 -21.72 19.48 -31.19
C ILE A 7 -21.58 19.16 -29.69
N VAL A 8 -22.64 19.33 -28.91
CA VAL A 8 -22.63 19.01 -27.47
C VAL A 8 -22.66 17.50 -27.23
N ALA A 9 -23.34 16.73 -28.08
CA ALA A 9 -23.40 15.28 -27.95
C ALA A 9 -22.10 14.57 -28.37
N SER A 10 -21.34 15.15 -29.32
CA SER A 10 -20.08 14.57 -29.79
C SER A 10 -18.91 14.76 -28.82
N LEU A 11 -18.94 15.76 -27.93
CA LEU A 11 -17.85 16.01 -26.98
C LEU A 11 -17.90 15.07 -25.75
N ILE A 12 -19.07 14.50 -25.46
CA ILE A 12 -19.29 13.63 -24.29
C ILE A 12 -18.83 12.18 -24.56
N ALA A 13 -18.73 11.77 -25.83
CA ALA A 13 -18.31 10.42 -26.20
C ALA A 13 -16.79 10.18 -26.16
N ALA A 14 -15.97 11.24 -26.01
CA ALA A 14 -14.51 11.14 -26.12
C ALA A 14 -13.75 10.95 -24.79
N VAL A 15 -14.44 10.92 -23.63
CA VAL A 15 -13.77 11.04 -22.31
C VAL A 15 -13.76 9.76 -21.48
N ILE A 16 -14.32 8.63 -21.95
CA ILE A 16 -14.34 7.42 -21.12
C ILE A 16 -13.66 6.26 -21.84
N PRO A 17 -12.34 6.07 -21.65
CA PRO A 17 -11.75 4.75 -21.83
C PRO A 17 -12.31 3.87 -20.71
N ILE A 18 -13.43 3.19 -20.97
CA ILE A 18 -13.95 2.10 -20.15
C ILE A 18 -13.11 0.85 -20.45
N GLY A 19 -11.79 0.95 -20.29
CA GLY A 19 -10.91 -0.21 -20.32
C GLY A 19 -11.00 -0.87 -18.95
N GLY A 20 -11.24 -2.19 -18.90
CA GLY A 20 -11.16 -2.96 -17.65
C GLY A 20 -9.83 -2.68 -16.96
N CYS A 21 -9.87 -1.87 -15.89
CA CYS A 21 -8.68 -1.27 -15.30
C CYS A 21 -7.88 -2.30 -14.50
N ARG A 22 -7.00 -3.05 -15.18
CA ARG A 22 -5.86 -3.67 -14.49
C ARG A 22 -4.94 -2.55 -14.01
N ALA A 23 -4.75 -2.44 -12.70
CA ALA A 23 -3.81 -1.50 -12.12
C ALA A 23 -2.38 -1.87 -12.53
N ASN A 24 -1.64 -0.90 -13.06
CA ASN A 24 -0.24 -1.01 -13.38
C ASN A 24 0.56 -0.28 -12.30
N TYR A 25 1.59 -0.94 -11.77
CA TYR A 25 2.41 -0.40 -10.70
C TYR A 25 3.83 -0.18 -11.18
N ARG A 26 4.45 0.93 -10.77
CA ARG A 26 5.90 1.16 -10.90
C ARG A 26 6.57 1.08 -9.54
N ASN A 27 7.80 0.60 -9.49
CA ASN A 27 8.61 0.61 -8.28
C ASN A 27 9.15 2.04 -8.06
N VAL A 28 8.94 2.58 -6.86
CA VAL A 28 9.41 3.91 -6.42
C VAL A 28 10.29 3.82 -5.17
N SER A 29 10.78 2.62 -4.83
CA SER A 29 11.53 2.34 -3.60
C SER A 29 12.79 3.19 -3.42
N ALA A 30 13.38 3.67 -4.52
CA ALA A 30 14.58 4.50 -4.49
C ALA A 30 14.28 6.01 -4.37
N GLU A 31 13.02 6.41 -4.50
CA GLU A 31 12.59 7.80 -4.50
C GLU A 31 12.32 8.31 -3.08
N SER A 32 12.57 9.60 -2.83
CA SER A 32 12.19 10.25 -1.57
C SER A 32 10.68 10.58 -1.62
N PRO A 33 9.91 10.36 -0.52
CA PRO A 33 10.35 9.95 0.81
C PRO A 33 10.44 8.42 1.01
N TYR A 34 9.97 7.61 0.07
CA TYR A 34 9.77 6.16 0.22
C TYR A 34 11.03 5.38 0.60
N LYS A 35 12.18 5.79 0.05
CA LYS A 35 13.48 5.19 0.35
C LYS A 35 13.79 5.12 1.85
N GLU A 36 13.33 6.10 2.64
CA GLU A 36 13.58 6.16 4.08
C GLU A 36 12.78 5.09 4.86
N HIS A 37 11.70 4.58 4.27
CA HIS A 37 10.85 3.54 4.83
C HIS A 37 11.34 2.13 4.52
N ILE A 38 12.05 1.95 3.40
CA ILE A 38 12.49 0.61 2.98
C ILE A 38 13.48 0.01 3.97
N GLY A 39 13.22 -1.24 4.38
CA GLY A 39 13.97 -1.96 5.40
C GLY A 39 13.55 -1.66 6.84
N GLN A 40 12.63 -0.72 7.08
CA GLN A 40 12.10 -0.48 8.42
C GLN A 40 11.33 -1.70 8.92
N VAL A 41 11.41 -1.91 10.23
CA VAL A 41 10.59 -2.88 10.96
C VAL A 41 9.57 -2.11 11.77
N CYS A 42 8.30 -2.30 11.41
CA CYS A 42 7.14 -1.71 12.06
C CYS A 42 6.43 -2.75 12.91
N GLU A 43 6.14 -2.41 14.15
CA GLU A 43 5.35 -3.23 15.05
C GLU A 43 3.89 -2.76 15.02
N VAL A 44 2.95 -3.70 14.87
CA VAL A 44 1.52 -3.42 15.00
C VAL A 44 1.23 -3.02 16.44
N VAL A 45 0.61 -1.85 16.65
CA VAL A 45 0.21 -1.36 17.98
C VAL A 45 -1.31 -1.42 18.18
N THR A 46 -2.07 -1.22 17.11
CA THR A 46 -3.52 -1.39 17.07
C THR A 46 -3.85 -2.49 16.06
N PRO A 47 -4.79 -3.41 16.35
CA PRO A 47 -5.11 -4.49 15.43
C PRO A 47 -5.43 -3.99 14.01
N VAL A 48 -4.77 -4.53 12.99
CA VAL A 48 -4.97 -4.17 11.58
C VAL A 48 -5.51 -5.36 10.79
N ARG A 49 -6.45 -5.09 9.88
CA ARG A 49 -7.06 -6.14 9.04
C ARG A 49 -6.23 -6.38 7.79
N ALA A 50 -5.94 -7.65 7.54
CA ALA A 50 -5.36 -8.16 6.32
C ALA A 50 -6.45 -8.89 5.52
N HIS A 51 -6.73 -8.42 4.31
CA HIS A 51 -7.72 -9.01 3.41
C HIS A 51 -7.00 -9.75 2.30
N GLY A 52 -7.16 -11.07 2.24
CA GLY A 52 -6.72 -11.84 1.08
C GLY A 52 -7.72 -11.70 -0.04
N TYR A 53 -7.28 -11.42 -1.27
CA TYR A 53 -8.16 -11.25 -2.42
C TYR A 53 -7.69 -12.03 -3.65
N THR A 54 -8.62 -12.25 -4.58
CA THR A 54 -8.43 -12.93 -5.87
C THR A 54 -8.84 -12.03 -7.01
N PHE A 55 -8.18 -12.14 -8.15
CA PHE A 55 -8.63 -11.54 -9.41
C PHE A 55 -9.55 -12.48 -10.21
N ASN A 56 -9.64 -13.75 -9.82
CA ASN A 56 -10.51 -14.75 -10.43
C ASN A 56 -11.72 -15.06 -9.53
N LEU A 57 -12.93 -14.93 -10.07
CA LEU A 57 -14.21 -15.16 -9.38
C LEU A 57 -14.74 -16.59 -9.52
N GLU A 58 -13.96 -17.52 -10.05
CA GLU A 58 -14.31 -18.94 -10.14
C GLU A 58 -14.54 -19.59 -8.77
N ARG A 59 -15.25 -20.73 -8.78
CA ARG A 59 -15.70 -21.47 -7.58
C ARG A 59 -14.55 -21.86 -6.63
N ASN A 60 -13.37 -22.15 -7.17
CA ASN A 60 -12.17 -22.56 -6.42
C ASN A 60 -11.14 -21.43 -6.38
N LYS A 61 -11.58 -20.22 -6.03
CA LYS A 61 -10.72 -19.04 -5.94
C LYS A 61 -9.54 -19.26 -5.01
N LYS A 62 -8.35 -18.89 -5.47
CA LYS A 62 -7.10 -18.87 -4.70
C LYS A 62 -6.74 -17.43 -4.40
N THR A 63 -6.13 -17.18 -3.25
CA THR A 63 -5.62 -15.85 -2.91
C THR A 63 -4.46 -15.51 -3.84
N ASP A 64 -4.55 -14.37 -4.52
CA ASP A 64 -3.49 -13.83 -5.36
C ASP A 64 -2.57 -12.90 -4.57
N ALA A 65 -3.14 -12.09 -3.67
CA ALA A 65 -2.43 -11.12 -2.85
C ALA A 65 -3.20 -10.77 -1.57
N ILE A 66 -2.53 -10.08 -0.65
CA ILE A 66 -3.11 -9.57 0.60
C ILE A 66 -3.00 -8.04 0.65
N SER A 67 -4.09 -7.38 1.05
CA SER A 67 -4.11 -5.96 1.38
C SER A 67 -4.24 -5.76 2.89
N ILE A 68 -3.24 -5.13 3.53
CA ILE A 68 -3.23 -4.76 4.95
C ILE A 68 -3.74 -3.33 5.10
N TRP A 69 -5.01 -3.14 4.75
CA TRP A 69 -5.84 -1.96 4.98
C TRP A 69 -7.30 -2.40 4.69
N ASN A 70 -8.28 -1.51 4.85
CA ASN A 70 -9.62 -1.76 4.33
C ASN A 70 -9.69 -1.28 2.87
N PRO A 71 -9.68 -2.17 1.87
CA PRO A 71 -9.71 -1.74 0.47
C PRO A 71 -11.13 -1.37 -0.01
N GLY A 72 -12.15 -1.47 0.85
CA GLY A 72 -13.55 -1.24 0.47
C GLY A 72 -14.17 -2.41 -0.31
N PHE A 73 -13.45 -3.51 -0.45
CA PHE A 73 -13.90 -4.75 -1.08
C PHE A 73 -14.55 -5.67 -0.04
N THR A 74 -15.84 -5.97 -0.22
CA THR A 74 -16.61 -6.95 0.58
C THR A 74 -17.24 -8.03 -0.29
N GLY A 75 -16.90 -8.04 -1.59
CA GLY A 75 -17.53 -8.86 -2.60
C GLY A 75 -16.91 -10.26 -2.74
N PRO A 76 -17.27 -10.98 -3.82
CA PRO A 76 -16.82 -12.34 -4.06
C PRO A 76 -15.29 -12.46 -4.28
N GLU A 77 -14.58 -11.36 -4.44
CA GLU A 77 -13.12 -11.28 -4.54
C GLU A 77 -12.40 -11.56 -3.22
N VAL A 78 -13.07 -11.39 -2.06
CA VAL A 78 -12.44 -11.63 -0.76
C VAL A 78 -12.33 -13.15 -0.52
N THR A 79 -11.13 -13.60 -0.16
CA THR A 79 -10.82 -15.01 0.14
C THR A 79 -10.73 -15.26 1.64
N PHE A 80 -10.18 -14.31 2.40
CA PHE A 80 -10.18 -14.33 3.86
C PHE A 80 -10.00 -12.92 4.42
N ILE A 81 -10.33 -12.77 5.71
CA ILE A 81 -10.01 -11.59 6.51
C ILE A 81 -9.32 -12.08 7.77
N GLU A 82 -8.11 -11.60 8.01
CA GLU A 82 -7.29 -11.93 9.18
C GLU A 82 -6.93 -10.66 9.95
N CYS A 83 -6.82 -10.75 11.27
CA CYS A 83 -6.52 -9.60 12.12
C CYS A 83 -5.10 -9.73 12.66
N LEU A 84 -4.18 -8.91 12.16
CA LEU A 84 -2.83 -8.85 12.67
C LEU A 84 -2.86 -8.20 14.06
N GLN A 85 -2.49 -8.99 15.06
CA GLN A 85 -2.55 -8.58 16.46
C GLN A 85 -1.39 -7.64 16.82
N PRO A 86 -1.55 -6.82 17.87
CA PRO A 86 -0.45 -6.04 18.42
C PRO A 86 0.79 -6.91 18.70
N GLY A 87 1.97 -6.37 18.44
CA GLY A 87 3.24 -7.10 18.51
C GLY A 87 3.66 -7.82 17.22
N THR A 88 2.76 -7.94 16.23
CA THR A 88 3.11 -8.46 14.90
C THR A 88 4.11 -7.51 14.24
N LYS A 89 5.20 -8.05 13.67
CA LYS A 89 6.23 -7.27 12.97
C LYS A 89 5.96 -7.25 11.47
N ILE A 90 6.05 -6.08 10.87
CA ILE A 90 5.90 -5.82 9.44
C ILE A 90 7.21 -5.22 8.95
N VAL A 91 7.87 -5.87 7.99
CA VAL A 91 9.09 -5.36 7.36
C VAL A 91 8.73 -4.78 6.00
N LEU A 92 9.08 -3.51 5.75
CA LEU A 92 8.84 -2.84 4.47
C LEU A 92 9.94 -3.22 3.48
N LEU A 93 9.59 -3.84 2.35
CA LEU A 93 10.55 -4.39 1.39
C LEU A 93 10.72 -3.53 0.14
N GLU A 94 9.61 -3.10 -0.45
CA GLU A 94 9.60 -2.30 -1.68
C GLU A 94 8.40 -1.34 -1.64
N ALA A 95 8.52 -0.16 -2.26
CA ALA A 95 7.42 0.77 -2.47
C ALA A 95 7.02 0.78 -3.95
N ARG A 96 5.71 0.85 -4.20
CA ARG A 96 5.13 0.94 -5.54
C ARG A 96 4.00 1.95 -5.60
N GLU A 97 3.84 2.56 -6.76
CA GLU A 97 2.73 3.47 -7.05
C GLU A 97 1.95 2.99 -8.27
N CYS A 98 0.63 3.16 -8.23
CA CYS A 98 -0.20 2.91 -9.40
C CYS A 98 -0.05 4.03 -10.43
N VAL A 99 0.29 3.70 -11.68
CA VAL A 99 0.52 4.68 -12.76
C VAL A 99 -0.74 4.99 -13.57
N ASN A 100 -1.77 4.15 -13.49
CA ASN A 100 -3.04 4.31 -14.21
C ASN A 100 -4.27 4.41 -13.28
N CYS A 101 -4.05 4.77 -12.00
CA CYS A 101 -5.09 5.01 -11.02
C CYS A 101 -5.24 6.53 -10.79
N PRO A 102 -6.12 7.23 -11.53
CA PRO A 102 -6.23 8.69 -11.44
C PRO A 102 -6.68 9.19 -10.05
N PHE A 103 -7.40 8.35 -9.30
CA PHE A 103 -8.00 8.70 -8.00
C PHE A 103 -7.38 7.95 -6.80
N ASP A 104 -6.50 6.97 -7.03
CA ASP A 104 -5.84 6.20 -5.96
C ASP A 104 -4.33 6.20 -6.21
N ARG A 105 -3.66 7.25 -5.72
CA ARG A 105 -2.20 7.46 -5.87
C ARG A 105 -1.44 7.18 -4.58
N TYR A 106 -2.08 6.55 -3.60
CA TYR A 106 -1.38 6.21 -2.36
C TYR A 106 -0.35 5.12 -2.67
N PRO A 107 0.91 5.32 -2.28
CA PRO A 107 1.91 4.29 -2.46
C PRO A 107 1.56 3.08 -1.60
N GLU A 108 1.88 1.91 -2.14
CA GLU A 108 1.77 0.63 -1.47
C GLU A 108 3.16 0.08 -1.22
N TYR A 109 3.38 -0.50 -0.05
CA TYR A 109 4.61 -1.19 0.29
C TYR A 109 4.39 -2.68 0.19
N LEU A 110 5.24 -3.39 -0.55
CA LEU A 110 5.39 -4.83 -0.38
C LEU A 110 5.99 -5.08 0.99
N VAL A 111 5.37 -5.95 1.78
CA VAL A 111 5.78 -6.22 3.15
C VAL A 111 5.93 -7.69 3.45
N ARG A 112 6.74 -7.99 4.47
CA ARG A 112 6.77 -9.31 5.11
C ARG A 112 6.24 -9.20 6.54
N VAL A 113 5.33 -10.10 6.90
CA VAL A 113 4.70 -10.15 8.23
C VAL A 113 5.34 -11.27 9.06
N ASN A 114 5.63 -11.02 10.34
CA ASN A 114 6.23 -11.98 11.26
C ASN A 114 5.56 -11.90 12.66
N PRO A 115 4.97 -12.99 13.17
CA PRO A 115 4.78 -14.28 12.49
C PRO A 115 3.84 -14.15 11.29
N GLU A 116 4.11 -14.88 10.22
CA GLU A 116 3.22 -14.89 9.05
C GLU A 116 1.95 -15.69 9.39
N PRO A 117 0.75 -15.12 9.20
CA PRO A 117 -0.49 -15.87 9.34
C PRO A 117 -0.56 -17.01 8.31
N SER A 118 -0.99 -18.20 8.74
CA SER A 118 -1.09 -19.38 7.87
C SER A 118 -1.90 -19.14 6.57
N GLN A 119 -2.89 -18.25 6.64
CA GLN A 119 -3.76 -17.86 5.53
C GLN A 119 -3.03 -17.11 4.42
N PHE A 120 -1.90 -16.45 4.72
CA PHE A 120 -1.10 -15.75 3.73
C PHE A 120 -0.48 -16.73 2.74
N GLY A 121 -0.04 -17.91 3.20
CA GLY A 121 0.50 -18.97 2.35
C GLY A 121 1.62 -18.50 1.42
N GLY A 122 2.50 -17.60 1.89
CA GLY A 122 3.58 -17.00 1.10
C GLY A 122 3.15 -16.07 -0.03
N LYS A 123 1.87 -15.65 -0.06
CA LYS A 123 1.37 -14.68 -1.06
C LYS A 123 1.86 -13.26 -0.72
N PRO A 124 2.06 -12.41 -1.73
CA PRO A 124 2.55 -11.06 -1.50
C PRO A 124 1.53 -10.25 -0.70
N ALA A 125 2.00 -9.59 0.36
CA ALA A 125 1.20 -8.70 1.18
C ALA A 125 1.61 -7.26 0.96
N TYR A 126 0.62 -6.39 0.85
CA TYR A 126 0.81 -4.97 0.62
C TYR A 126 0.26 -4.16 1.79
N LEU A 127 0.95 -3.08 2.13
CA LEU A 127 0.53 -2.10 3.13
C LEU A 127 0.39 -0.74 2.45
N ARG A 128 -0.72 -0.03 2.67
CA ARG A 128 -0.87 1.34 2.16
C ARG A 128 -0.09 2.32 3.05
N ASP A 129 0.49 3.36 2.45
CA ASP A 129 1.25 4.40 3.17
C ASP A 129 0.50 5.03 4.35
N THR A 130 -0.82 5.21 4.22
CA THR A 130 -1.69 5.71 5.28
C THR A 130 -1.68 4.86 6.56
N MET A 131 -1.28 3.58 6.47
CA MET A 131 -1.17 2.68 7.62
C MET A 131 0.13 2.85 8.40
N LEU A 132 1.12 3.60 7.88
CA LEU A 132 2.39 3.89 8.58
C LEU A 132 2.22 4.90 9.73
N SER A 133 1.00 5.35 10.01
CA SER A 133 0.73 6.25 11.14
C SER A 133 0.98 5.56 12.49
N SER A 134 1.35 6.35 13.49
CA SER A 134 1.58 5.88 14.87
C SER A 134 0.33 5.32 15.56
N GLU A 135 -0.85 5.52 14.97
CA GLU A 135 -2.10 4.91 15.42
C GLU A 135 -2.10 3.39 15.19
N TYR A 136 -1.54 2.94 14.08
CA TYR A 136 -1.55 1.53 13.67
C TYR A 136 -0.20 0.85 13.86
N LEU A 137 0.89 1.55 13.53
CA LEU A 137 2.23 1.00 13.44
C LEU A 137 3.26 1.85 14.17
N ARG A 138 4.19 1.19 14.86
CA ARG A 138 5.39 1.81 15.42
C ARG A 138 6.62 1.31 14.67
N CYS A 139 7.15 2.15 13.78
CA CYS A 139 8.32 1.84 12.98
C CYS A 139 9.62 2.22 13.69
N THR A 140 10.59 1.31 13.68
CA THR A 140 11.97 1.61 14.07
C THR A 140 12.78 1.86 12.81
N GLY A 141 13.55 2.96 12.80
CA GLY A 141 14.31 3.37 11.63
C GLY A 141 15.22 2.25 11.13
N SER A 142 15.27 2.07 9.81
CA SER A 142 16.30 1.29 9.14
C SER A 142 17.64 1.87 9.56
N GLY A 143 18.49 1.07 10.22
CA GLY A 143 19.76 1.52 10.79
C GLY A 143 20.66 2.24 9.78
N GLY A 144 20.45 3.54 9.61
CA GLY A 144 21.47 4.51 9.28
C GLY A 144 21.86 5.14 10.60
N THR A 145 23.08 4.87 11.05
CA THR A 145 23.77 5.61 12.09
C THR A 145 23.69 7.10 11.79
N SER A 146 22.69 7.78 12.34
CA SER A 146 22.81 9.20 12.68
C SER A 146 23.75 9.26 13.87
N GLU A 147 25.04 9.25 13.57
CA GLU A 147 26.09 9.65 14.47
C GLU A 147 25.70 11.02 15.04
N LYS A 148 25.32 11.02 16.32
CA LYS A 148 25.20 12.24 17.11
C LYS A 148 26.54 12.96 16.99
N ARG A 149 26.63 13.96 16.12
CA ARG A 149 27.62 15.03 16.26
C ARG A 149 27.26 15.79 17.54
N GLN A 150 27.75 15.28 18.66
CA GLN A 150 27.96 16.05 19.87
C GLN A 150 28.95 17.16 19.51
N ASN A 151 28.45 18.32 19.12
CA ASN A 151 29.28 19.52 19.04
C ASN A 151 29.34 20.12 20.45
N GLY A 152 30.17 19.50 21.29
CA GLY A 152 30.57 20.04 22.57
C GLY A 152 31.69 21.06 22.40
N THR A 153 31.49 22.21 23.04
CA THR A 153 32.52 23.05 23.66
C THR A 153 33.37 23.94 22.76
N ASN A 154 33.16 25.25 22.83
CA ASN A 154 34.18 26.08 23.49
C ASN A 154 33.65 27.45 23.93
N ASN A 155 33.58 27.61 25.26
CA ASN A 155 33.64 28.90 25.92
C ASN A 155 34.95 29.59 25.52
N ARG A 156 34.86 30.83 25.04
CA ARG A 156 35.96 31.79 25.21
C ARG A 156 35.51 32.88 26.16
N LYS A 157 36.32 33.00 27.22
CA LYS A 157 36.45 34.16 28.11
C LYS A 157 36.66 35.44 27.31
#